data_AF-A0A915DYT0-F1
#
_entry.id   AF-A0A915DYT0-F1
#
_cell.length_a   1.000
_cell.length_b   1.000
_cell.length_c   1.000
_cell.angle_alpha   90.00
_cell.angle_beta   90.00
_cell.angle_gamma   90.00
#
_symmetry.space_group_name_H-M   'P 1'
#
loop_
_entity.id
_entity.type
_entity.pdbx_description
1 polymer ?
#
loop_
_entity_poly.entity_id
_entity_poly.type
_entity_poly.pdbx_seq_one_letter_code
_entity_poly.pdbx_strand_id
1 'polypeptide(L)'
;MVVANLVLVVIFWFGVPASSTGDSRLEEGLMHLEPDLLAVFCRYIAHEWKVVRDANSQDSDHTATEFANLETVQHSTQMLDGLKHLTQQNYQDWEAYKELYEKSYNDENEEIVHMLNFLSAQQEVRQHNDAYARKEVTYKQEINYFADLTFYEYQKWLGFGRIHENVDVRNAPCFLPSRNVNVLESFSKKPNSQFVHSHQKT
;
A
#
# COMPACT_ATOMS: atom_id res chain seq x y z
N MET A 1 18.33 25.25 6.51
CA MET A 1 19.12 24.42 7.46
C MET A 1 18.44 23.11 7.86
N VAL A 2 17.29 22.73 7.29
CA VAL A 2 16.62 21.43 7.60
C VAL A 2 17.07 20.30 6.66
N VAL A 3 17.45 20.63 5.42
CA VAL A 3 17.87 19.66 4.39
C VAL A 3 19.19 18.95 4.72
N ALA A 4 20.07 19.59 5.49
CA ALA A 4 21.36 18.99 5.88
C ALA A 4 21.22 17.86 6.93
N ASN A 5 20.15 17.87 7.73
CA ASN A 5 19.92 16.83 8.75
C ASN A 5 19.34 15.54 8.16
N LEU A 6 18.57 15.61 7.07
CA LEU A 6 18.06 14.43 6.37
C LEU A 6 19.17 13.66 5.64
N VAL A 7 20.16 14.37 5.09
CA VAL A 7 21.31 13.75 4.41
C VAL A 7 22.21 12.97 5.38
N LEU A 8 22.35 13.44 6.63
CA LEU A 8 23.16 12.73 7.64
C LEU A 8 22.49 11.46 8.17
N VAL A 9 21.16 11.43 8.28
CA VAL A 9 20.42 10.22 8.73
C VAL A 9 20.52 9.10 7.69
N VAL A 10 20.50 9.44 6.40
CA VAL A 10 20.59 8.45 5.31
C VAL A 10 22.03 7.93 5.14
N ILE A 11 23.05 8.77 5.35
CA ILE A 11 24.46 8.35 5.26
C ILE A 11 24.84 7.44 6.44
N PHE A 12 24.31 7.69 7.65
CA PHE A 12 24.58 6.82 8.81
C PHE A 12 23.92 5.44 8.72
N TRP A 13 22.91 5.27 7.86
CA TRP A 13 22.22 3.99 7.67
C TRP A 13 22.82 3.12 6.54
N PHE A 14 23.67 3.68 5.66
CA PHE A 14 24.12 2.98 4.45
C PHE A 14 25.64 2.84 4.22
N GLY A 15 26.51 3.11 5.20
CA GLY A 15 27.93 2.70 5.12
C GLY A 15 28.66 2.89 6.44
N VAL A 16 29.26 1.87 7.07
CA VAL A 16 30.41 1.07 6.60
C VAL A 16 30.35 -0.34 7.22
N PRO A 17 30.76 -1.42 6.53
CA PRO A 17 30.86 -2.74 7.13
C PRO A 17 32.17 -2.87 7.91
N ALA A 18 32.09 -3.06 9.24
CA ALA A 18 33.20 -3.56 10.03
C ALA A 18 32.86 -4.95 10.57
N SER A 19 33.68 -5.90 10.14
CA SER A 19 33.73 -7.32 10.43
C SER A 19 33.27 -7.80 11.81
N SER A 20 32.59 -8.96 11.74
CA SER A 20 32.55 -10.06 12.71
C SER A 20 31.97 -9.78 14.10
N THR A 21 30.76 -10.25 14.35
CA THR A 21 30.49 -11.44 15.18
C THR A 21 28.98 -11.74 15.16
N GLY A 22 28.65 -13.03 15.11
CA GLY A 22 27.33 -13.50 14.69
C GLY A 22 26.18 -13.19 15.64
N ASP A 23 25.05 -12.82 15.04
CA ASP A 23 23.73 -13.17 15.56
C ASP A 23 22.72 -13.19 14.39
N SER A 24 22.38 -14.38 13.92
CA SER A 24 21.56 -14.60 12.73
C SER A 24 20.08 -14.72 13.10
N ARG A 25 19.47 -13.67 13.66
CA ARG A 25 18.06 -13.77 14.12
C ARG A 25 17.18 -12.51 14.11
N LEU A 26 17.52 -11.45 13.35
CA LEU A 26 16.66 -10.25 13.24
C LEU A 26 16.56 -9.62 11.83
N GLU A 27 16.93 -10.30 10.75
CA GLU A 27 16.97 -9.74 9.38
C GLU A 27 15.93 -10.36 8.43
N GLU A 28 14.64 -10.37 8.79
CA GLU A 28 13.56 -10.78 7.85
C GLU A 28 12.34 -9.83 7.83
N GLY A 29 12.49 -8.59 8.29
CA GLY A 29 11.37 -7.64 8.38
C GLY A 29 11.36 -6.50 7.35
N LEU A 30 12.28 -6.49 6.39
CA LEU A 30 12.54 -5.28 5.59
C LEU A 30 12.81 -5.58 4.11
N MET A 31 12.02 -6.45 3.48
CA MET A 31 12.03 -6.62 2.03
C MET A 31 10.69 -7.16 1.51
N HIS A 32 9.76 -6.26 1.20
CA HIS A 32 8.82 -6.41 0.09
C HIS A 32 8.19 -5.05 -0.25
N LEU A 33 9.05 -4.05 -0.50
CA LEU A 33 8.66 -2.94 -1.36
C LEU A 33 8.90 -3.41 -2.79
N GLU A 34 7.89 -3.31 -3.66
CA GLU A 34 8.02 -3.73 -5.06
C GLU A 34 9.29 -3.17 -5.72
N PRO A 35 9.98 -3.96 -6.57
CA PRO A 35 11.19 -3.51 -7.27
C PRO A 35 10.93 -2.24 -8.11
N ASP A 36 9.67 -1.96 -8.45
CA ASP A 36 9.28 -0.76 -9.18
C ASP A 36 9.35 0.52 -8.35
N LEU A 37 8.99 0.50 -7.06
CA LEU A 37 9.11 1.66 -6.17
C LEU A 37 10.57 1.98 -5.86
N LEU A 38 11.39 0.95 -5.62
CA LEU A 38 12.83 1.12 -5.43
C LEU A 38 13.49 1.58 -6.73
N ALA A 39 13.06 1.09 -7.89
CA ALA A 39 13.55 1.54 -9.19
C ALA A 39 13.10 2.98 -9.52
N VAL A 40 11.93 3.43 -9.07
CA VAL A 40 11.50 4.83 -9.19
C VAL A 40 12.33 5.73 -8.27
N PHE A 41 12.55 5.31 -7.02
CA PHE A 41 13.37 6.04 -6.06
C PHE A 41 14.85 6.11 -6.49
N CYS A 42 15.43 5.00 -6.97
CA CYS A 42 16.78 4.96 -7.51
C CYS A 42 16.92 5.75 -8.83
N ARG A 43 15.89 5.77 -9.69
CA ARG A 43 15.88 6.64 -10.88
C ARG A 43 15.79 8.12 -10.52
N TYR A 44 15.00 8.47 -9.50
CA TYR A 44 14.88 9.84 -9.00
C TYR A 44 16.23 10.35 -8.45
N ILE A 45 16.89 9.56 -7.59
CA ILE A 45 18.21 9.91 -7.06
C ILE A 45 19.28 9.92 -8.18
N ALA A 46 19.30 8.92 -9.06
CA ALA A 46 20.27 8.88 -10.16
C ALA A 46 20.10 10.06 -11.15
N HIS A 47 18.87 10.56 -11.34
CA HIS A 47 18.59 11.73 -12.15
C HIS A 47 19.14 13.01 -11.50
N GLU A 48 18.96 13.21 -10.20
CA GLU A 48 19.56 14.33 -9.47
C GLU A 48 21.10 14.31 -9.54
N TRP A 49 21.72 13.14 -9.36
CA TRP A 49 23.19 13.01 -9.42
C TRP A 49 23.77 13.08 -10.83
N LYS A 50 22.96 12.92 -11.88
CA LYS A 50 23.36 13.12 -13.27
C LYS A 50 23.32 14.61 -13.64
N VAL A 51 22.27 15.31 -13.24
CA VAL A 51 22.13 16.77 -13.44
C VAL A 51 23.26 17.56 -12.76
N VAL A 52 23.66 17.15 -11.55
CA VAL A 52 24.77 17.80 -10.80
C VAL A 52 26.15 17.50 -11.42
N ARG A 53 26.30 16.37 -12.11
CA ARG A 53 27.56 15.97 -12.76
C ARG A 53 27.75 16.66 -14.11
N ASP A 54 26.68 16.75 -14.89
CA ASP A 54 26.70 17.35 -16.22
C ASP A 54 26.82 18.89 -16.15
N ALA A 55 26.31 19.51 -15.07
CA ALA A 55 26.50 20.94 -14.79
C ALA A 55 27.95 21.34 -14.48
N ASN A 56 28.84 20.38 -14.19
CA ASN A 56 30.22 20.64 -13.77
C ASN A 56 31.26 20.39 -14.88
N SER A 57 30.84 20.09 -16.11
CA SER A 57 31.75 19.59 -17.16
C SER A 57 31.58 20.16 -18.57
N GLN A 58 30.87 21.28 -18.78
CA GLN A 58 30.83 21.90 -20.12
C GLN A 58 31.25 23.37 -20.10
N ASP A 59 32.52 23.55 -20.47
CA ASP A 59 33.05 24.76 -21.07
C ASP A 59 32.81 24.69 -22.60
N SER A 60 32.41 25.83 -23.15
CA SER A 60 32.40 26.27 -24.57
C SER A 60 32.09 25.28 -25.71
N ASP A 61 30.94 25.44 -26.37
CA ASP A 61 30.87 26.03 -27.74
C ASP A 61 29.44 26.09 -28.29
N HIS A 62 29.20 27.12 -29.10
CA HIS A 62 27.89 27.73 -29.34
C HIS A 62 27.21 27.30 -30.66
N THR A 63 25.89 27.52 -30.70
CA THR A 63 25.01 27.67 -31.88
C THR A 63 24.52 26.42 -32.62
N ALA A 64 23.56 25.72 -31.99
CA ALA A 64 22.47 24.94 -32.61
C ALA A 64 21.49 24.35 -31.56
N THR A 65 21.90 24.38 -30.29
CA THR A 65 21.25 23.71 -29.14
C THR A 65 20.25 24.58 -28.37
N GLU A 66 19.57 25.53 -29.02
CA GLU A 66 18.66 26.45 -28.30
C GLU A 66 17.18 26.08 -28.49
N PHE A 67 16.81 25.43 -29.59
CA PHE A 67 15.42 24.99 -29.84
C PHE A 67 15.09 23.60 -29.25
N ALA A 68 16.08 22.70 -29.14
CA ALA A 68 15.89 21.38 -28.53
C ALA A 68 15.77 21.42 -26.99
N ASN A 69 16.29 22.48 -26.36
CA ASN A 69 16.21 22.70 -24.91
C ASN A 69 14.82 23.20 -24.46
N LEU A 70 14.04 23.88 -25.32
CA LEU A 70 12.69 24.29 -24.95
C LEU A 70 11.70 23.13 -24.91
N GLU A 71 11.77 22.16 -25.83
CA GLU A 71 10.85 21.01 -25.83
C GLU A 71 11.12 20.06 -24.65
N THR A 72 12.39 19.85 -24.28
CA THR A 72 12.78 19.06 -23.11
C THR A 72 12.39 19.74 -21.80
N VAL A 73 12.60 21.06 -21.69
CA VAL A 73 12.12 21.83 -20.54
C VAL A 73 10.59 21.84 -20.47
N GLN A 74 9.89 22.02 -21.59
CA GLN A 74 8.42 21.96 -21.63
C GLN A 74 7.88 20.59 -21.20
N HIS A 75 8.44 19.49 -21.72
CA HIS A 75 8.02 18.14 -21.32
C HIS A 75 8.27 17.91 -19.81
N SER A 76 9.39 18.37 -19.27
CA SER A 76 9.65 18.27 -17.82
C SER A 76 8.67 19.09 -16.97
N THR A 77 8.28 20.29 -17.40
CA THR A 77 7.28 21.12 -16.71
C THR A 77 5.89 20.48 -16.72
N GLN A 78 5.49 19.87 -17.84
CA GLN A 78 4.22 19.15 -17.95
C GLN A 78 4.16 17.94 -17.01
N MET A 79 5.26 17.19 -16.88
CA MET A 79 5.36 16.07 -15.93
C MET A 79 5.27 16.55 -14.47
N LEU A 80 5.91 17.67 -14.13
CA LEU A 80 5.83 18.26 -12.79
C LEU A 80 4.42 18.70 -12.44
N ASP A 81 3.69 19.29 -13.39
CA ASP A 81 2.31 19.72 -13.15
C ASP A 81 1.36 18.53 -12.99
N GLY A 82 1.58 17.46 -13.76
CA GLY A 82 0.89 16.19 -13.56
C GLY A 82 1.15 15.58 -12.18
N LEU A 83 2.40 15.60 -11.72
CA LEU A 83 2.78 15.11 -10.39
C LEU A 83 2.13 15.94 -9.28
N LYS A 84 2.14 17.27 -9.38
CA LYS A 84 1.47 18.16 -8.42
C LYS A 84 -0.02 17.87 -8.34
N HIS A 85 -0.68 17.70 -9.49
CA HIS A 85 -2.11 17.39 -9.52
C HIS A 85 -2.40 16.03 -8.86
N LEU A 86 -1.59 15.00 -9.14
CA LEU A 86 -1.74 13.68 -8.53
C LEU A 86 -1.57 13.75 -7.00
N THR A 87 -0.53 14.43 -6.53
CA THR A 87 -0.30 14.63 -5.09
C THR A 87 -1.46 15.38 -4.44
N GLN A 88 -1.98 16.42 -5.09
CA GLN A 88 -3.12 17.18 -4.60
C GLN A 88 -4.39 16.33 -4.52
N GLN A 89 -4.64 15.47 -5.51
CA GLN A 89 -5.76 14.54 -5.52
C GLN A 89 -5.63 13.50 -4.40
N ASN A 90 -4.46 12.88 -4.27
CA ASN A 90 -4.18 11.92 -3.20
C ASN A 90 -4.39 12.52 -1.81
N TYR A 91 -4.00 13.79 -1.62
CA TYR A 91 -4.23 14.51 -0.37
C TYR A 91 -5.73 14.76 -0.11
N GLN A 92 -6.50 15.12 -1.14
CA GLN A 92 -7.95 15.29 -1.03
C GLN A 92 -8.66 13.97 -0.68
N ASP A 93 -8.26 12.87 -1.32
CA ASP A 93 -8.78 11.54 -1.04
C ASP A 93 -8.47 11.10 0.40
N TRP A 94 -7.28 11.44 0.92
CA TRP A 94 -6.88 11.18 2.29
C TRP A 94 -7.74 11.96 3.31
N GLU A 95 -7.96 13.25 3.09
CA GLU A 95 -8.80 14.06 3.98
C GLU A 95 -10.26 13.55 3.97
N ALA A 96 -10.79 13.19 2.80
CA ALA A 96 -12.12 12.59 2.70
C ALA A 96 -12.22 11.23 3.40
N TYR A 97 -11.16 10.41 3.34
CA TYR A 97 -11.07 9.15 4.07
C TYR A 97 -11.08 9.37 5.59
N LYS A 98 -10.28 10.33 6.08
CA LYS A 98 -10.23 10.67 7.51
C LYS A 98 -11.59 11.16 8.01
N GLU A 99 -12.28 11.99 7.23
CA GLU A 99 -13.63 12.46 7.55
C GLU A 99 -14.65 11.31 7.58
N LEU A 100 -14.62 10.43 6.57
CA LEU A 100 -15.56 9.30 6.46
C LEU A 100 -15.46 8.31 7.63
N TYR A 101 -14.24 8.08 8.15
CA TYR A 101 -13.96 7.10 9.19
C TYR A 101 -13.60 7.71 10.55
N GLU A 102 -13.79 9.03 10.70
CA GLU A 102 -13.51 9.81 11.92
C GLU A 102 -12.11 9.54 12.49
N LYS A 103 -11.09 9.52 11.62
CA LYS A 103 -9.70 9.21 12.00
C LYS A 103 -8.99 10.47 12.49
N SER A 104 -8.27 10.35 13.60
CA SER A 104 -7.40 11.39 14.14
C SER A 104 -6.11 10.76 14.69
N TYR A 105 -4.96 11.30 14.31
CA TYR A 105 -3.64 10.83 14.75
C TYR A 105 -3.00 11.86 15.67
N ASN A 106 -2.18 11.40 16.62
CA ASN A 106 -1.58 12.29 17.63
C ASN A 106 -0.22 12.83 17.18
N ASP A 107 0.52 12.06 16.38
CA ASP A 107 1.83 12.42 15.87
C ASP A 107 1.82 12.57 14.34
N GLU A 108 2.59 13.53 13.84
CA GLU A 108 2.73 13.78 12.40
C GLU A 108 3.44 12.61 11.71
N ASN A 109 4.41 11.98 12.39
CA ASN A 109 5.10 10.82 11.82
C ASN A 109 4.16 9.61 11.67
N GLU A 110 3.28 9.39 12.66
CA GLU A 110 2.25 8.35 12.64
C GLU A 110 1.27 8.61 11.49
N GLU A 111 0.80 9.86 11.35
CA GLU A 111 -0.09 10.24 10.25
C GLU A 111 0.55 10.01 8.88
N ILE A 112 1.84 10.33 8.70
CA ILE A 112 2.55 10.08 7.44
C ILE A 112 2.59 8.58 7.13
N VAL A 113 2.87 7.72 8.11
CA VAL A 113 2.89 6.26 7.91
C VAL A 113 1.50 5.75 7.50
N HIS A 114 0.46 6.20 8.18
CA HIS A 114 -0.92 5.82 7.85
C HIS A 114 -1.36 6.31 6.46
N MET A 115 -0.98 7.54 6.10
CA MET A 115 -1.23 8.10 4.77
C MET A 115 -0.55 7.25 3.70
N LEU A 116 0.71 6.84 3.91
CA LEU A 116 1.43 5.98 2.96
C LEU A 116 0.76 4.62 2.79
N ASN A 117 0.32 3.98 3.88
CA ASN A 117 -0.41 2.72 3.82
C ASN A 117 -1.73 2.86 3.07
N PHE A 118 -2.48 3.93 3.33
CA PHE A 118 -3.73 4.23 2.64
C PHE A 118 -3.53 4.37 1.12
N LEU A 119 -2.48 5.09 0.70
CA LEU A 119 -2.17 5.26 -0.73
C LEU A 119 -1.79 3.91 -1.38
N SER A 120 -1.02 3.07 -0.68
CA SER A 120 -0.71 1.70 -1.14
C SER A 120 -1.99 0.89 -1.31
N ALA A 121 -2.86 0.87 -0.30
CA ALA A 121 -4.13 0.16 -0.37
C ALA A 121 -5.04 0.67 -1.51
N GLN A 122 -5.08 1.98 -1.74
CA GLN A 122 -5.83 2.58 -2.85
C GLN A 122 -5.30 2.16 -4.22
N GLN A 123 -3.98 2.00 -4.35
CA GLN A 123 -3.37 1.47 -5.56
C GLN A 123 -3.71 -0.01 -5.76
N GLU A 124 -3.56 -0.83 -4.71
CA GLU A 124 -3.87 -2.26 -4.75
C GLU A 124 -5.34 -2.52 -5.12
N VAL A 125 -6.27 -1.77 -4.52
CA VAL A 125 -7.70 -1.86 -4.83
C VAL A 125 -7.98 -1.51 -6.30
N ARG A 126 -7.33 -0.47 -6.84
CA ARG A 126 -7.45 -0.11 -8.26
C ARG A 126 -6.97 -1.23 -9.16
N GLN A 127 -5.76 -1.75 -8.91
CA GLN A 127 -5.20 -2.86 -9.68
C GLN A 127 -6.07 -4.12 -9.63
N HIS A 128 -6.60 -4.46 -8.45
CA HIS A 128 -7.48 -5.60 -8.28
C HIS A 128 -8.81 -5.42 -9.03
N ASN A 129 -9.39 -4.22 -8.98
CA ASN A 129 -10.63 -3.93 -9.69
C ASN A 129 -10.44 -3.92 -11.22
N ASP A 130 -9.27 -3.52 -11.71
CA ASP A 130 -8.91 -3.64 -13.12
C ASP A 130 -8.74 -5.11 -13.54
N ALA A 131 -8.14 -5.95 -12.69
CA ALA A 131 -8.08 -7.40 -12.89
C ALA A 131 -9.47 -8.04 -12.85
N TYR A 132 -10.38 -7.54 -11.99
CA TYR A 132 -11.77 -7.98 -11.92
C TYR A 132 -12.52 -7.63 -13.20
N ALA A 133 -12.31 -6.42 -13.76
CA ALA A 133 -12.89 -6.02 -15.03
C ALA A 133 -12.43 -6.93 -16.18
N ARG A 134 -11.19 -7.44 -16.11
CA ARG A 134 -10.64 -8.45 -17.02
C ARG A 134 -11.10 -9.90 -16.72
N LYS A 135 -11.89 -10.13 -15.67
CA LYS A 135 -12.35 -11.45 -15.20
C LYS A 135 -11.21 -12.39 -14.77
N GLU A 136 -10.07 -11.84 -14.37
CA GLU A 136 -8.93 -12.60 -13.84
C GLU A 136 -9.13 -12.96 -12.36
N VAL A 137 -9.89 -12.14 -11.64
CA VAL A 137 -10.28 -12.35 -10.23
C VAL A 137 -11.81 -12.40 -10.07
N THR A 138 -12.29 -13.06 -9.02
CA THR A 138 -13.72 -13.36 -8.84
C THR A 138 -14.48 -12.35 -7.97
N TYR A 139 -13.77 -11.44 -7.31
CA TYR A 139 -14.35 -10.46 -6.39
C TYR A 139 -13.80 -9.06 -6.66
N LYS A 140 -14.49 -8.06 -6.12
CA LYS A 140 -14.06 -6.67 -6.13
C LYS A 140 -13.54 -6.28 -4.75
N GLN A 141 -12.61 -5.34 -4.73
CA GLN A 141 -12.14 -4.74 -3.50
C GLN A 141 -12.62 -3.29 -3.42
N GLU A 142 -12.82 -2.82 -2.20
CA GLU A 142 -13.19 -1.44 -1.89
C GLU A 142 -12.37 -0.97 -0.70
N ILE A 143 -12.19 0.36 -0.61
CA ILE A 143 -11.49 0.98 0.52
C ILE A 143 -12.36 0.87 1.76
N ASN A 144 -11.79 0.28 2.80
CA ASN A 144 -12.44 0.03 4.07
C ASN A 144 -11.71 0.78 5.21
N TYR A 145 -12.23 0.64 6.43
CA TYR A 145 -11.64 1.22 7.65
C TYR A 145 -10.20 0.77 7.97
N PHE A 146 -9.74 -0.32 7.35
CA PHE A 146 -8.43 -0.93 7.58
C PHE A 146 -7.37 -0.47 6.57
N ALA A 147 -7.73 0.40 5.62
CA ALA A 147 -6.83 0.79 4.53
C ALA A 147 -5.58 1.55 5.02
N ASP A 148 -5.67 2.25 6.15
CA ASP A 148 -4.56 3.00 6.76
C ASP A 148 -3.69 2.16 7.72
N LEU A 149 -4.14 0.96 8.11
CA LEU A 149 -3.49 0.20 9.16
C LEU A 149 -2.14 -0.38 8.73
N THR A 150 -1.16 -0.29 9.61
CA THR A 150 0.08 -1.05 9.48
C THR A 150 -0.17 -2.54 9.72
N PHE A 151 0.74 -3.39 9.23
CA PHE A 151 0.65 -4.84 9.45
C PHE A 151 0.56 -5.22 10.94
N TYR A 152 1.33 -4.54 11.80
CA TYR A 152 1.32 -4.82 13.24
C TYR A 152 -0.02 -4.48 13.89
N GLU A 153 -0.61 -3.34 13.54
CA GLU A 153 -1.92 -2.93 14.04
C GLU A 153 -3.03 -3.85 13.55
N TYR A 154 -2.98 -4.21 12.28
CA TYR A 154 -3.91 -5.16 11.68
C TYR A 154 -3.83 -6.52 12.39
N GLN A 155 -2.63 -7.04 12.64
CA GLN A 155 -2.44 -8.29 13.36
C GLN A 155 -2.98 -8.21 14.80
N LYS A 156 -2.73 -7.09 15.50
CA LYS A 156 -3.26 -6.86 16.85
C LYS A 156 -4.79 -6.83 16.83
N TRP A 157 -5.39 -6.25 15.80
CA TRP A 157 -6.83 -6.17 15.63
C TRP A 157 -7.49 -7.53 15.39
N LEU A 158 -6.85 -8.42 14.62
CA LEU A 158 -7.39 -9.75 14.29
C LEU A 158 -7.64 -10.64 15.52
N GLY A 159 -6.93 -10.42 16.63
CA GLY A 159 -7.20 -11.12 17.89
C GLY A 159 -6.99 -12.64 17.86
N PHE A 160 -6.35 -13.19 16.82
CA PHE A 160 -6.03 -14.61 16.74
C PHE A 160 -4.93 -14.96 17.75
N GLY A 161 -5.36 -15.34 18.96
CA GLY A 161 -4.49 -15.96 19.94
C GLY A 161 -4.11 -17.37 19.47
N ARG A 162 -2.84 -17.77 19.67
CA ARG A 162 -2.45 -19.17 19.55
C ARG A 162 -3.35 -19.97 20.49
N ILE A 163 -4.11 -20.91 19.93
CA ILE A 163 -4.85 -21.91 20.70
C ILE A 163 -3.77 -22.60 21.53
N HIS A 164 -3.78 -22.39 22.85
CA HIS A 164 -2.73 -22.95 23.71
C HIS A 164 -2.69 -24.47 23.52
N GLU A 165 -1.47 -25.00 23.42
CA GLU A 165 -1.16 -26.42 23.27
C GLU A 165 -1.62 -27.17 24.52
N ASN A 166 -2.91 -27.49 24.56
CA ASN A 166 -3.57 -28.48 25.41
C ASN A 166 -5.06 -28.56 25.01
N VAL A 167 -5.31 -28.89 23.74
CA VAL A 167 -6.66 -29.27 23.25
C VAL A 167 -6.88 -30.78 23.39
N ASP A 168 -6.16 -31.43 24.31
CA ASP A 168 -6.27 -32.89 24.50
C ASP A 168 -7.60 -33.35 25.11
N VAL A 169 -8.52 -32.45 25.50
CA VAL A 169 -9.70 -32.90 26.25
C VAL A 169 -10.95 -32.09 25.93
N ARG A 170 -11.63 -32.41 24.82
CA ARG A 170 -13.11 -32.33 24.74
C ARG A 170 -13.69 -33.44 23.85
N ASN A 171 -13.41 -34.70 24.19
CA ASN A 171 -14.16 -35.92 23.80
C ASN A 171 -14.95 -35.83 22.49
N ALA A 172 -14.27 -35.97 21.35
CA ALA A 172 -14.88 -35.91 20.03
C ALA A 172 -15.66 -37.19 19.66
N PRO A 173 -16.95 -37.12 19.32
CA PRO A 173 -17.43 -37.73 18.09
C PRO A 173 -17.17 -36.72 16.96
N CYS A 174 -16.28 -37.07 16.04
CA CYS A 174 -16.15 -36.30 14.80
C CYS A 174 -17.49 -36.38 14.06
N PHE A 175 -18.03 -35.24 13.64
CA PHE A 175 -19.29 -35.21 12.92
C PHE A 175 -19.18 -36.06 11.65
N LEU A 176 -19.85 -37.22 11.64
CA LEU A 176 -19.99 -38.08 10.47
C LEU A 176 -21.42 -37.89 9.94
N PRO A 177 -21.62 -37.22 8.79
CA PRO A 177 -22.94 -37.13 8.20
C PRO A 177 -23.41 -38.53 7.80
N SER A 178 -24.65 -38.87 8.10
CA SER A 178 -25.24 -40.14 7.67
C SER A 178 -25.30 -40.21 6.14
N ARG A 179 -24.88 -41.35 5.58
CA ARG A 179 -24.66 -41.59 4.14
C ARG A 179 -25.84 -41.28 3.22
N ASN A 180 -27.07 -41.21 3.75
CA ASN A 180 -28.31 -41.04 2.98
C ASN A 180 -29.00 -39.69 3.22
N VAL A 181 -28.27 -38.67 3.69
CA VAL A 181 -28.82 -37.32 3.87
C VAL A 181 -28.48 -36.46 2.66
N ASN A 182 -29.50 -36.04 1.91
CA ASN A 182 -29.37 -35.03 0.87
C ASN A 182 -29.21 -33.66 1.53
N VAL A 183 -28.01 -33.09 1.44
CA VAL A 183 -27.72 -31.74 1.91
C VAL A 183 -28.17 -30.74 0.83
N LEU A 184 -28.69 -29.59 1.25
CA LEU A 184 -29.05 -28.48 0.36
C LEU A 184 -27.83 -27.99 -0.43
N GLU A 185 -28.04 -27.58 -1.68
CA GLU A 185 -26.99 -27.02 -2.55
C GLU A 185 -26.46 -25.67 -2.04
N SER A 186 -27.31 -24.90 -1.35
CA SER A 186 -26.91 -23.67 -0.67
C SER A 186 -27.59 -23.55 0.70
N PHE A 187 -26.86 -23.05 1.69
CA PHE A 187 -27.35 -22.82 3.05
C PHE A 187 -26.82 -21.47 3.57
N SER A 188 -27.72 -20.64 4.09
CA SER A 188 -27.37 -19.37 4.75
C SER A 188 -28.18 -19.24 6.04
N LYS A 189 -27.51 -18.92 7.16
CA LYS A 189 -28.15 -18.67 8.46
C LYS A 189 -28.76 -17.27 8.58
N LYS A 190 -28.53 -16.38 7.62
CA LYS A 190 -29.08 -15.02 7.66
C LYS A 190 -30.60 -15.11 7.43
N PRO A 191 -31.44 -14.50 8.29
CA PRO A 191 -32.88 -14.54 8.11
C PRO A 191 -33.26 -13.85 6.79
N ASN A 192 -34.05 -14.53 5.95
CA ASN A 192 -34.57 -13.97 4.72
C ASN A 192 -35.43 -12.74 5.06
N SER A 193 -34.92 -11.54 4.76
CA SER A 193 -35.69 -10.29 4.77
C SER A 193 -36.67 -10.23 3.59
N GLN A 194 -37.53 -11.24 3.45
CA GLN A 194 -38.62 -11.25 2.47
C GLN A 194 -39.83 -12.01 3.04
N PHE A 195 -40.61 -11.31 3.88
CA PHE A 195 -42.04 -11.59 4.03
C PHE A 195 -42.81 -10.39 3.46
N VAL A 196 -42.87 -10.30 2.13
CA VAL A 196 -43.90 -9.48 1.47
C VAL A 196 -45.13 -10.38 1.35
N HIS A 197 -46.08 -10.23 2.27
CA HIS A 197 -47.39 -10.85 2.15
C HIS A 197 -48.18 -10.14 1.04
N SER A 198 -48.06 -10.63 -0.20
CA SER A 198 -49.06 -10.36 -1.24
C SER A 198 -50.24 -11.32 -1.04
N HIS A 199 -51.12 -10.97 -0.10
CA HIS A 199 -52.46 -11.54 -0.12
C HIS A 199 -53.23 -10.95 -1.31
N GLN A 200 -53.24 -11.68 -2.42
CA GLN A 200 -54.41 -11.65 -3.29
C GLN A 200 -55.59 -12.20 -2.48
N LYS A 201 -56.59 -11.37 -2.24
CA LYS A 201 -57.92 -11.87 -1.89
C LYS A 201 -58.94 -11.19 -2.79
N THR A 202 -59.63 -12.06 -3.49
CA THR A 202 -60.75 -11.90 -4.42
C THR A 202 -61.93 -11.20 -3.77
#